data_AF-A0A968VSZ2-F1
#
_entry.id   AF-A0A968VSZ2-F1
#
_cell.length_a   1.000
_cell.length_b   1.000
_cell.length_c   1.000
_cell.angle_alpha   90.00
_cell.angle_beta   90.00
_cell.angle_gamma   90.00
#
_symmetry.space_group_name_H-M   'P 1'
#
loop_
_entity.id
_entity.type
_entity.pdbx_description
1 polymer ?
#
loop_
_entity_poly.entity_id
_entity_poly.type
_entity_poly.pdbx_seq_one_letter_code
_entity_poly.pdbx_strand_id
1 'polypeptide(L)'
;MDAKAKRELLELIEEKERRAAGRKLYAYYPDQGPLRRELYRKHTAFFAAGAKYRERCMMAANRVGKTEGVGAFEVTCHLTGEYPKWWEGRRFNRPVSGRAAGDTSKTVRDIIQKKLLGKFDSLGTGLIPRELLVKTTRKTGISEAIDSIYVRHASGGTSQLTLKSYEEGRESFQGDEQDLTWLDEEPPLDIYVECLLRTMTVDGIVISTFTPLAGLSETVLSFLPGGEIKPLIEGEKFLIMATWDDAPHLTRAQKDELWAAIPPYQREARAKGIPQLGSGAIYPIPESDIIIPDIQIPEHWTRGLSMDVGWKRTSVGLWALDKDNDILYRTGEHYRGEEPPRPTTTP
;
A
#
# COMPACT_ATOMS: atom_id res chain seq x y z
N MET A 1 -43.49 -11.51 -29.97
CA MET A 1 -42.65 -10.32 -30.24
C MET A 1 -42.15 -10.40 -31.67
N ASP A 2 -42.51 -9.40 -32.48
CA ASP A 2 -42.03 -9.22 -33.85
C ASP A 2 -40.50 -9.05 -33.90
N ALA A 3 -39.87 -9.43 -35.02
CA ALA A 3 -38.41 -9.39 -35.21
C ALA A 3 -37.83 -7.98 -35.04
N LYS A 4 -38.59 -6.94 -35.42
CA LYS A 4 -38.21 -5.54 -35.19
C LYS A 4 -38.16 -5.20 -33.70
N ALA A 5 -39.16 -5.61 -32.94
CA ALA A 5 -39.23 -5.41 -31.49
C ALA A 5 -38.12 -6.17 -30.74
N LYS A 6 -37.71 -7.35 -31.23
CA LYS A 6 -36.54 -8.08 -30.68
C LYS A 6 -35.23 -7.34 -30.89
N ARG A 7 -35.03 -6.76 -32.08
CA ARG A 7 -33.81 -5.99 -32.40
C ARG A 7 -33.72 -4.70 -31.60
N GLU A 8 -34.82 -3.95 -31.51
CA GLU A 8 -34.90 -2.74 -30.70
C GLU A 8 -34.68 -3.03 -29.22
N LEU A 9 -35.22 -4.14 -28.70
CA LEU A 9 -34.96 -4.57 -27.33
C LEU A 9 -33.49 -4.93 -27.09
N LEU A 10 -32.83 -5.59 -28.04
CA LEU A 10 -31.40 -5.91 -27.95
C LEU A 10 -30.54 -4.64 -27.91
N GLU A 11 -30.81 -3.68 -28.80
CA GLU A 11 -30.10 -2.39 -28.84
C GLU A 11 -30.27 -1.62 -27.50
N LEU A 12 -31.47 -1.65 -26.90
CA LEU A 12 -31.72 -1.04 -25.59
C LEU A 12 -31.01 -1.76 -24.44
N ILE A 13 -30.92 -3.09 -24.48
CA ILE A 13 -30.18 -3.89 -23.49
C ILE A 13 -28.69 -3.58 -23.58
N GLU A 14 -28.12 -3.60 -24.79
CA GLU A 14 -26.70 -3.29 -25.02
C GLU A 14 -26.35 -1.86 -24.57
N GLU A 15 -27.20 -0.88 -24.88
CA GLU A 15 -27.00 0.50 -24.42
C GLU A 15 -27.10 0.62 -22.89
N LYS A 16 -28.02 -0.11 -22.26
CA LYS A 16 -28.16 -0.15 -20.79
C LYS A 16 -26.93 -0.78 -20.14
N GLU A 17 -26.43 -1.88 -20.68
CA GLU A 17 -25.22 -2.55 -20.20
C GLU A 17 -23.99 -1.66 -20.37
N ARG A 18 -23.87 -0.99 -21.52
CA ARG A 18 -22.79 -0.02 -21.79
C ARG A 18 -22.81 1.13 -20.79
N ARG A 19 -23.98 1.72 -20.51
CA ARG A 19 -24.13 2.78 -19.49
C ARG A 19 -23.85 2.27 -18.09
N ALA A 20 -24.28 1.05 -17.75
CA ALA A 20 -24.00 0.47 -16.44
C ALA A 20 -22.49 0.26 -16.24
N ALA A 21 -21.78 -0.21 -17.27
CA ALA A 21 -20.33 -0.43 -17.23
C ALA A 21 -19.53 0.86 -17.00
N GLY A 22 -19.99 2.01 -17.53
CA GLY A 22 -19.33 3.31 -17.33
C GLY A 22 -19.65 4.00 -16.00
N ARG A 23 -20.55 3.44 -15.17
CA ARG A 23 -21.05 4.08 -13.95
C ARG A 23 -20.44 3.50 -12.67
N LYS A 24 -19.29 2.86 -12.78
CA LYS A 24 -18.65 2.16 -11.67
C LYS A 24 -18.43 3.06 -10.45
N LEU A 25 -17.97 4.31 -10.64
CA LEU A 25 -17.83 5.31 -9.57
C LEU A 25 -19.06 5.40 -8.67
N TYR A 26 -20.24 5.49 -9.28
CA TYR A 26 -21.51 5.72 -8.59
C TYR A 26 -22.07 4.48 -7.89
N ALA A 27 -21.51 3.30 -8.18
CA ALA A 27 -21.91 2.05 -7.56
C ALA A 27 -21.12 1.71 -6.29
N TYR A 28 -20.05 2.46 -5.98
CA TYR A 28 -19.26 2.24 -4.77
C TYR A 28 -19.99 2.74 -3.52
N TYR A 29 -19.89 1.97 -2.45
CA TYR A 29 -20.46 2.28 -1.13
C TYR A 29 -21.95 2.68 -1.16
N PRO A 30 -22.84 1.81 -1.69
CA PRO A 30 -24.28 2.07 -1.69
C PRO A 30 -24.83 2.18 -0.26
N ASP A 31 -26.03 2.74 -0.11
CA ASP A 31 -26.69 2.82 1.20
C ASP A 31 -27.23 1.47 1.69
N GLN A 32 -27.48 0.52 0.77
CA GLN A 32 -28.11 -0.77 1.07
C GLN A 32 -27.40 -1.94 0.35
N GLY A 33 -27.72 -3.16 0.79
CA GLY A 33 -27.18 -4.39 0.21
C GLY A 33 -25.90 -4.91 0.88
N PRO A 34 -25.27 -5.95 0.32
CA PRO A 34 -24.09 -6.60 0.92
C PRO A 34 -22.82 -5.75 0.85
N LEU A 35 -22.75 -4.79 -0.07
CA LEU A 35 -21.60 -3.90 -0.25
C LEU A 35 -21.83 -2.49 0.33
N ARG A 36 -22.84 -2.33 1.19
CA ARG A 36 -23.24 -1.02 1.68
C ARG A 36 -22.17 -0.33 2.52
N ARG A 37 -22.15 1.00 2.44
CA ARG A 37 -21.17 1.90 3.08
C ARG A 37 -20.93 1.59 4.56
N GLU A 38 -21.98 1.34 5.35
CA GLU A 38 -21.88 1.13 6.80
C GLU A 38 -21.00 -0.07 7.20
N LEU A 39 -20.78 -1.01 6.27
CA LEU A 39 -19.92 -2.16 6.49
C LEU A 39 -18.44 -1.87 6.19
N TYR A 40 -18.14 -0.80 5.45
CA TYR A 40 -16.78 -0.36 5.10
C TYR A 40 -16.30 0.76 6.04
N ARG A 41 -16.31 0.48 7.35
CA ARG A 41 -16.01 1.47 8.40
C ARG A 41 -14.59 2.03 8.29
N LYS A 42 -13.60 1.20 7.95
CA LYS A 42 -12.20 1.63 7.79
C LYS A 42 -12.02 2.51 6.56
N HIS A 43 -12.63 2.17 5.43
CA HIS A 43 -12.56 2.96 4.19
C HIS A 43 -13.21 4.32 4.38
N THR A 44 -14.41 4.37 4.98
CA THR A 44 -15.11 5.63 5.25
C THR A 44 -14.38 6.51 6.26
N ALA A 45 -13.81 5.93 7.32
CA ALA A 45 -12.96 6.67 8.26
C ALA A 45 -11.70 7.24 7.58
N PHE A 46 -11.10 6.50 6.65
CA PHE A 46 -9.95 6.99 5.87
C PHE A 46 -10.31 8.22 5.02
N PHE A 47 -11.46 8.20 4.35
CA PHE A 47 -11.94 9.34 3.57
C PHE A 47 -12.20 10.55 4.47
N ALA A 48 -12.95 10.37 5.56
CA ALA A 48 -13.27 11.44 6.51
C ALA A 48 -12.01 12.09 7.10
N ALA A 49 -10.97 11.29 7.40
CA ALA A 49 -9.69 11.79 7.88
C ALA A 49 -9.03 12.79 6.91
N GLY A 50 -9.33 12.74 5.61
CA GLY A 50 -8.81 13.68 4.62
C GLY A 50 -9.20 15.14 4.89
N ALA A 51 -10.28 15.38 5.64
CA ALA A 51 -10.66 16.75 6.04
C ALA A 51 -9.64 17.41 6.99
N LYS A 52 -8.87 16.60 7.72
CA LYS A 52 -7.92 17.07 8.74
C LYS A 52 -6.46 16.78 8.39
N TYR A 53 -6.19 15.61 7.80
CA TYR A 53 -4.82 15.12 7.57
C TYR A 53 -4.46 15.18 6.10
N ARG A 54 -3.32 15.81 5.81
CA ARG A 54 -2.77 15.92 4.46
C ARG A 54 -2.03 14.65 4.03
N GLU A 55 -1.43 13.96 4.98
CA GLU A 55 -0.73 12.69 4.79
C GLU A 55 -1.56 11.56 5.39
N ARG A 56 -1.98 10.60 4.56
CA ARG A 56 -2.81 9.48 5.00
C ARG A 56 -2.30 8.16 4.44
N CYS A 57 -2.19 7.16 5.30
CA CYS A 57 -1.82 5.80 4.92
C CYS A 57 -2.90 4.79 5.34
N MET A 58 -3.38 4.00 4.38
CA MET A 58 -4.09 2.76 4.65
C MET A 58 -3.11 1.60 4.51
N MET A 59 -2.51 1.22 5.64
CA MET A 59 -1.63 0.06 5.74
C MET A 59 -2.47 -1.15 6.11
N ALA A 60 -2.76 -2.01 5.14
CA ALA A 60 -3.84 -2.97 5.27
C ALA A 60 -3.55 -4.32 4.61
N ALA A 61 -4.36 -5.30 4.97
CA ALA A 61 -4.31 -6.65 4.42
C ALA A 61 -4.54 -6.68 2.90
N ASN A 62 -4.07 -7.74 2.24
CA ASN A 62 -4.37 -8.00 0.84
C ASN A 62 -5.88 -8.24 0.67
N ARG A 63 -6.41 -7.89 -0.52
CA ARG A 63 -7.81 -8.12 -0.90
C ARG A 63 -8.88 -7.39 -0.09
N VAL A 64 -8.53 -6.37 0.70
CA VAL A 64 -9.51 -5.52 1.41
C VAL A 64 -10.05 -4.35 0.58
N GLY A 65 -9.65 -4.25 -0.69
CA GLY A 65 -10.05 -3.15 -1.57
C GLY A 65 -9.26 -1.85 -1.37
N LYS A 66 -8.04 -1.90 -0.80
CA LYS A 66 -7.18 -0.73 -0.58
C LYS A 66 -6.86 0.04 -1.87
N THR A 67 -6.49 -0.65 -2.95
CA THR A 67 -6.11 -0.01 -4.22
C THR A 67 -7.30 0.57 -4.97
N GLU A 68 -8.34 -0.23 -5.22
CA GLU A 68 -9.48 0.20 -6.03
C GLU A 68 -10.52 0.98 -5.21
N GLY A 69 -10.90 0.44 -4.05
CA GLY A 69 -11.97 0.99 -3.22
C GLY A 69 -11.55 2.20 -2.39
N VAL A 70 -10.27 2.35 -2.06
CA VAL A 70 -9.75 3.53 -1.35
C VAL A 70 -9.01 4.44 -2.31
N GLY A 71 -7.82 4.03 -2.76
CA GLY A 71 -6.94 4.88 -3.56
C GLY A 71 -7.60 5.37 -4.86
N ALA A 72 -7.94 4.46 -5.77
CA ALA A 72 -8.51 4.82 -7.06
C ALA A 72 -9.87 5.53 -6.94
N PHE A 73 -10.72 5.13 -5.99
CA PHE A 73 -12.02 5.75 -5.75
C PHE A 73 -11.87 7.20 -5.31
N GLU A 74 -11.07 7.46 -4.27
CA GLU A 74 -10.84 8.81 -3.75
C GLU A 74 -10.14 9.70 -4.79
N VAL A 75 -9.12 9.17 -5.48
CA VAL A 75 -8.46 9.88 -6.59
C VAL A 75 -9.46 10.24 -7.68
N THR A 76 -10.37 9.34 -8.04
CA THR A 76 -11.40 9.65 -9.04
C THR A 76 -12.36 10.74 -8.57
N CYS A 77 -12.80 10.72 -7.31
CA CYS A 77 -13.61 11.79 -6.73
C CYS A 77 -12.88 13.15 -6.79
N HIS A 78 -11.59 13.18 -6.48
CA HIS A 78 -10.78 14.39 -6.56
C HIS A 78 -10.58 14.90 -7.99
N LEU A 79 -10.31 14.01 -8.95
CA LEU A 79 -10.13 14.38 -10.35
C LEU A 79 -11.41 14.92 -11.00
N THR A 80 -12.54 14.31 -10.67
CA THR A 80 -13.84 14.66 -11.25
C THR A 80 -14.53 15.80 -10.50
N GLY A 81 -14.22 16.01 -9.22
CA GLY A 81 -15.00 16.88 -8.34
C GLY A 81 -16.36 16.28 -7.96
N GLU A 82 -16.61 15.03 -8.34
CA GLU A 82 -17.86 14.32 -8.06
C GLU A 82 -17.71 13.48 -6.79
N TYR A 83 -18.15 14.08 -5.68
CA TYR A 83 -18.13 13.44 -4.38
C TYR A 83 -19.52 12.89 -4.02
N PRO A 84 -19.61 11.67 -3.46
CA PRO A 84 -20.86 11.17 -2.90
C PRO A 84 -21.46 12.14 -1.87
N LYS A 85 -22.79 12.10 -1.70
CA LYS A 85 -23.49 12.97 -0.73
C LYS A 85 -23.02 12.76 0.71
N TRP A 86 -22.59 11.55 1.04
CA TRP A 86 -22.07 11.18 2.36
C TRP A 86 -20.59 11.51 2.56
N TRP A 87 -19.90 12.09 1.57
CA TRP A 87 -18.47 12.35 1.64
C TRP A 87 -18.12 13.44 2.65
N GLU A 88 -17.36 13.08 3.68
CA GLU A 88 -16.94 13.96 4.78
C GLU A 88 -15.47 14.40 4.67
N GLY A 89 -14.71 13.83 3.72
CA GLY A 89 -13.28 14.11 3.53
C GLY A 89 -12.97 15.41 2.82
N ARG A 90 -11.70 15.59 2.44
CA ARG A 90 -11.23 16.73 1.64
C ARG A 90 -12.02 16.84 0.33
N ARG A 91 -12.26 18.07 -0.12
CA ARG A 91 -12.87 18.36 -1.42
C ARG A 91 -12.04 19.39 -2.16
N PHE A 92 -11.82 19.14 -3.44
CA PHE A 92 -11.30 20.12 -4.38
C PHE A 92 -12.47 20.69 -5.20
N ASN A 93 -12.65 22.01 -5.14
CA ASN A 93 -13.70 22.74 -5.87
C ASN A 93 -13.17 23.34 -7.19
N ARG A 94 -11.97 22.94 -7.60
CA ARG A 94 -11.29 23.33 -8.83
C ARG A 94 -10.60 22.10 -9.43
N PRO A 95 -10.24 22.11 -10.72
CA PRO A 95 -9.44 21.05 -11.29
C PRO A 95 -8.12 20.88 -10.54
N VAL A 96 -7.64 19.64 -10.50
CA VAL A 96 -6.44 19.25 -9.77
C VAL A 96 -5.36 18.74 -10.72
N SER A 97 -4.10 19.01 -10.36
CA SER A 97 -2.93 18.32 -10.90
C SER A 97 -2.50 17.25 -9.91
N GLY A 98 -2.41 16.00 -10.35
CA GLY A 98 -1.99 14.92 -9.48
C GLY A 98 -1.22 13.81 -10.16
N ARG A 99 -0.78 12.86 -9.33
CA ARG A 99 -0.07 11.65 -9.77
C ARG A 99 -0.54 10.41 -9.02
N ALA A 100 -0.48 9.27 -9.71
CA ALA A 100 -0.65 7.96 -9.12
C ALA A 100 0.56 7.10 -9.45
N ALA A 101 1.13 6.42 -8.45
CA ALA A 101 2.34 5.64 -8.61
C ALA A 101 2.24 4.26 -7.96
N GLY A 102 3.04 3.32 -8.47
CA GLY A 102 3.22 1.98 -7.90
C GLY A 102 4.56 1.38 -8.35
N ASP A 103 4.81 0.11 -8.05
CA ASP A 103 6.15 -0.50 -8.17
C ASP A 103 6.83 -0.32 -9.54
N THR A 104 6.26 -0.91 -10.58
CA THR A 104 6.82 -0.93 -11.94
C THR A 104 5.83 -0.33 -12.93
N SER A 105 6.31 0.16 -14.06
CA SER A 105 5.40 0.69 -15.09
C SER A 105 4.42 -0.37 -15.62
N LYS A 106 4.78 -1.66 -15.59
CA LYS A 106 3.89 -2.77 -15.97
C LYS A 106 2.78 -2.97 -14.93
N THR A 107 3.11 -2.99 -13.64
CA THR A 107 2.10 -3.14 -12.57
C THR A 107 1.18 -1.93 -12.50
N VAL A 108 1.70 -0.72 -12.72
CA VAL A 108 0.90 0.51 -12.83
C VAL A 108 -0.11 0.42 -13.96
N ARG A 109 0.28 -0.07 -15.15
CA ARG A 109 -0.64 -0.32 -16.26
C ARG A 109 -1.70 -1.40 -15.92
N ASP A 110 -1.27 -2.52 -15.37
CA ASP A 110 -2.14 -3.69 -15.19
C ASP A 110 -3.09 -3.55 -13.98
N ILE A 111 -2.72 -2.71 -13.01
CA ILE A 111 -3.46 -2.47 -11.77
C ILE A 111 -4.05 -1.06 -11.79
N ILE A 112 -3.26 -0.02 -11.51
CA ILE A 112 -3.74 1.36 -11.30
C ILE A 112 -4.51 1.88 -12.52
N GLN A 113 -3.91 1.85 -13.71
CA GLN A 113 -4.55 2.30 -14.95
C GLN A 113 -5.83 1.51 -15.23
N LYS A 114 -5.79 0.17 -15.10
CA LYS A 114 -6.96 -0.67 -15.30
C LYS A 114 -8.10 -0.36 -14.33
N LYS A 115 -7.79 -0.04 -13.07
CA LYS A 115 -8.79 0.35 -12.07
C LYS A 115 -9.43 1.71 -12.38
N LEU A 116 -8.62 2.68 -12.80
CA LEU A 116 -9.07 4.02 -13.14
C LEU A 116 -9.83 4.06 -14.48
N LEU A 117 -9.32 3.42 -15.52
CA LEU A 117 -9.83 3.57 -16.89
C LEU A 117 -10.59 2.36 -17.42
N GLY A 118 -10.44 1.18 -16.85
CA GLY A 118 -10.94 -0.07 -17.42
C GLY A 118 -9.90 -0.72 -18.33
N LYS A 119 -10.33 -1.68 -19.17
CA LYS A 119 -9.42 -2.34 -20.11
C LYS A 119 -9.03 -1.37 -21.24
N PHE A 120 -7.90 -1.64 -21.89
CA PHE A 120 -7.35 -0.75 -22.93
C PHE A 120 -8.30 -0.56 -24.14
N ASP A 121 -9.09 -1.58 -24.47
CA ASP A 121 -10.08 -1.60 -25.55
C ASP A 121 -11.43 -0.98 -25.18
N SER A 122 -11.62 -0.67 -23.90
CA SER A 122 -12.89 -0.21 -23.32
C SER A 122 -12.65 0.85 -22.24
N LEU A 123 -11.82 1.85 -22.57
CA LEU A 123 -11.54 2.98 -21.69
C LEU A 123 -12.82 3.71 -21.29
N GLY A 124 -12.90 4.11 -20.02
CA GLY A 124 -14.09 4.71 -19.40
C GLY A 124 -15.04 3.71 -18.75
N THR A 125 -14.65 2.43 -18.65
CA THR A 125 -15.37 1.38 -17.87
C THR A 125 -14.75 1.12 -16.49
N GLY A 126 -13.65 1.82 -16.19
CA GLY A 126 -13.06 1.88 -14.85
C GLY A 126 -13.83 2.83 -13.93
N LEU A 127 -13.16 3.31 -12.89
CA LEU A 127 -13.74 4.31 -12.00
C LEU A 127 -13.97 5.66 -12.67
N ILE A 128 -13.09 6.10 -13.56
CA ILE A 128 -13.27 7.33 -14.34
C ILE A 128 -14.32 7.06 -15.43
N PRO A 129 -15.50 7.68 -15.38
CA PRO A 129 -16.55 7.48 -16.39
C PRO A 129 -16.11 7.99 -17.76
N ARG A 130 -16.56 7.32 -18.83
CA ARG A 130 -16.19 7.66 -20.22
C ARG A 130 -16.54 9.11 -20.57
N GLU A 131 -17.67 9.61 -20.09
CA GLU A 131 -18.17 10.97 -20.33
C GLU A 131 -17.31 12.07 -19.69
N LEU A 132 -16.56 11.72 -18.63
CA LEU A 132 -15.64 12.64 -17.97
C LEU A 132 -14.21 12.52 -18.52
N LEU A 133 -13.87 11.43 -19.21
CA LEU A 133 -12.55 11.22 -19.80
C LEU A 133 -12.34 12.10 -21.04
N VAL A 134 -11.50 13.14 -20.92
CA VAL A 134 -11.19 14.08 -22.00
C VAL A 134 -10.20 13.46 -22.99
N LYS A 135 -9.04 13.01 -22.50
CA LYS A 135 -8.00 12.36 -23.32
C LYS A 135 -7.00 11.60 -22.45
N THR A 136 -6.17 10.79 -23.10
CA THR A 136 -5.04 10.10 -22.49
C THR A 136 -3.80 10.25 -23.36
N THR A 137 -2.62 10.37 -22.77
CA THR A 137 -1.33 10.30 -23.49
C THR A 137 -0.71 8.92 -23.31
N ARG A 138 0.04 8.44 -24.31
CA ARG A 138 0.70 7.14 -24.24
C ARG A 138 2.06 7.27 -23.55
N LYS A 139 2.45 6.25 -22.79
CA LYS A 139 3.80 6.12 -22.24
C LYS A 139 4.70 5.43 -23.26
N THR A 140 5.88 5.99 -23.50
CA THR A 140 6.85 5.43 -24.45
C THR A 140 7.47 4.15 -23.89
N GLY A 141 7.67 3.15 -24.74
CA GLY A 141 8.41 1.92 -24.41
C GLY A 141 7.59 0.80 -23.77
N ILE A 142 6.32 1.04 -23.41
CA ILE A 142 5.45 0.01 -22.80
C ILE A 142 4.11 -0.01 -23.51
N SER A 143 3.80 -1.16 -24.13
CA SER A 143 2.54 -1.33 -24.87
C SER A 143 1.33 -1.08 -23.97
N GLU A 144 0.37 -0.32 -24.49
CA GLU A 144 -0.92 0.01 -23.83
C GLU A 144 -0.78 0.82 -22.53
N ALA A 145 0.42 1.24 -22.15
CA ALA A 145 0.63 2.09 -20.98
C ALA A 145 0.24 3.54 -21.30
N ILE A 146 -0.52 4.13 -20.39
CA ILE A 146 -0.92 5.53 -20.41
C ILE A 146 0.02 6.30 -19.48
N ASP A 147 0.48 7.46 -19.95
CA ASP A 147 1.33 8.35 -19.17
C ASP A 147 0.47 9.34 -18.38
N SER A 148 -0.45 10.05 -19.03
CA SER A 148 -1.29 11.04 -18.39
C SER A 148 -2.77 10.89 -18.79
N ILE A 149 -3.64 11.14 -17.83
CA ILE A 149 -5.11 11.08 -17.94
C ILE A 149 -5.67 12.46 -17.70
N TYR A 150 -6.54 12.93 -18.59
CA TYR A 150 -7.21 14.22 -18.47
C TYR A 150 -8.71 14.02 -18.26
N VAL A 151 -9.24 14.61 -17.19
CA VAL A 151 -10.61 14.38 -16.71
C VAL A 151 -11.35 15.71 -16.55
N ARG A 152 -12.58 15.79 -17.06
CA ARG A 152 -13.45 16.95 -16.85
C ARG A 152 -13.81 17.04 -15.37
N HIS A 153 -13.56 18.19 -14.78
CA HIS A 153 -13.93 18.49 -13.40
C HIS A 153 -15.31 19.17 -13.35
N ALA A 154 -16.10 18.89 -12.31
CA ALA A 154 -17.44 19.43 -12.12
C ALA A 154 -17.51 20.97 -12.09
N SER A 155 -16.39 21.63 -11.73
CA SER A 155 -16.25 23.09 -11.76
C SER A 155 -16.04 23.69 -13.16
N GLY A 156 -15.98 22.88 -14.22
CA GLY A 156 -15.88 23.33 -15.61
C GLY A 156 -14.49 23.30 -16.24
N GLY A 157 -13.44 22.95 -15.48
CA GLY A 157 -12.07 22.80 -16.01
C GLY A 157 -11.66 21.33 -16.24
N THR A 158 -10.36 21.09 -16.46
CA THR A 158 -9.81 19.75 -16.68
C THR A 158 -8.72 19.44 -15.66
N SER A 159 -8.91 18.37 -14.89
CA SER A 159 -7.89 17.81 -14.00
C SER A 159 -6.93 16.91 -14.79
N GLN A 160 -5.71 16.77 -14.30
CA GLN A 160 -4.69 15.89 -14.87
C GLN A 160 -4.20 14.90 -13.81
N LEU A 161 -4.08 13.63 -14.19
CA LEU A 161 -3.40 12.59 -13.42
C LEU A 161 -2.26 12.00 -14.24
N THR A 162 -1.03 12.09 -13.75
CA THR A 162 0.13 11.40 -14.35
C THR A 162 0.42 10.07 -13.65
N LEU A 163 0.67 9.02 -14.42
CA LEU A 163 1.00 7.69 -13.94
C LEU A 163 2.52 7.50 -13.90
N LYS A 164 3.04 7.20 -12.70
CA LYS A 164 4.46 7.03 -12.43
C LYS A 164 4.75 5.65 -11.88
N SER A 165 5.99 5.20 -11.96
CA SER A 165 6.43 3.98 -11.28
C SER A 165 7.64 4.23 -10.40
N TYR A 166 7.77 3.50 -9.30
CA TYR A 166 8.91 3.64 -8.38
C TYR A 166 10.22 3.25 -9.06
N GLU A 167 10.18 2.31 -10.01
CA GLU A 167 11.30 1.93 -10.88
C GLU A 167 11.88 3.10 -11.71
N GLU A 168 11.11 4.16 -11.98
CA GLU A 168 11.62 5.36 -12.66
C GLU A 168 12.56 6.21 -11.79
N GLY A 169 12.69 5.88 -10.50
CA GLY A 169 13.58 6.55 -9.56
C GLY A 169 13.04 7.89 -9.05
N ARG A 170 13.65 8.38 -7.98
CA ARG A 170 13.29 9.63 -7.29
C ARG A 170 13.28 10.84 -8.22
N GLU A 171 14.22 10.93 -9.15
CA GLU A 171 14.34 12.04 -10.11
C GLU A 171 13.07 12.24 -10.92
N SER A 172 12.37 11.15 -11.25
CA SER A 172 11.11 11.22 -12.01
C SER A 172 9.94 11.84 -11.24
N PHE A 173 10.06 11.96 -9.91
CA PHE A 173 9.08 12.57 -9.01
C PHE A 173 9.40 14.02 -8.66
N GLN A 174 10.58 14.53 -9.04
CA GLN A 174 10.94 15.94 -8.87
C GLN A 174 10.12 16.84 -9.80
N GLY A 175 10.10 18.15 -9.51
CA GLY A 175 9.50 19.16 -10.38
C GLY A 175 8.20 19.76 -9.84
N ASP A 176 7.14 19.71 -10.65
CA ASP A 176 5.93 20.52 -10.50
C ASP A 176 5.12 20.23 -9.23
N GLU A 177 4.40 21.25 -8.79
CA GLU A 177 3.43 21.20 -7.69
C GLU A 177 2.32 20.19 -7.96
N GLN A 178 1.84 19.51 -6.91
CA GLN A 178 0.80 18.49 -7.00
C GLN A 178 -0.26 18.73 -5.94
N ASP A 179 -1.52 18.82 -6.36
CA ASP A 179 -2.66 18.88 -5.45
C ASP A 179 -2.91 17.52 -4.78
N LEU A 180 -2.59 16.43 -5.49
CA LEU A 180 -2.89 15.06 -5.10
C LEU A 180 -1.78 14.10 -5.54
N THR A 181 -1.24 13.33 -4.59
CA THR A 181 -0.40 12.18 -4.89
C THR A 181 -0.97 10.92 -4.26
N TRP A 182 -1.14 9.87 -5.08
CA TRP A 182 -1.50 8.53 -4.62
C TRP A 182 -0.34 7.56 -4.86
N LEU A 183 0.13 6.92 -3.80
CA LEU A 183 1.18 5.91 -3.77
C LEU A 183 0.53 4.55 -3.46
N ASP A 184 0.35 3.71 -4.48
CA ASP A 184 -0.14 2.34 -4.34
C ASP A 184 1.06 1.39 -4.20
N GLU A 185 0.92 0.37 -3.35
CA GLU A 185 2.05 -0.41 -2.85
C GLU A 185 3.09 0.45 -2.10
N GLU A 186 4.05 -0.20 -1.45
CA GLU A 186 4.93 0.45 -0.47
C GLU A 186 6.02 1.28 -1.18
N PRO A 187 6.00 2.63 -1.11
CA PRO A 187 6.98 3.44 -1.81
C PRO A 187 8.33 3.46 -1.06
N PRO A 188 9.46 3.56 -1.78
CA PRO A 188 10.71 4.02 -1.20
C PRO A 188 10.55 5.37 -0.49
N LEU A 189 11.26 5.56 0.63
CA LEU A 189 11.10 6.77 1.47
C LEU A 189 11.45 8.05 0.70
N ASP A 190 12.48 8.03 -0.13
CA ASP A 190 12.91 9.19 -0.91
C ASP A 190 11.86 9.64 -1.93
N ILE A 191 11.16 8.71 -2.57
CA ILE A 191 9.99 8.98 -3.43
C ILE A 191 8.84 9.55 -2.60
N TYR A 192 8.54 8.96 -1.44
CA TYR A 192 7.51 9.46 -0.54
C TYR A 192 7.77 10.92 -0.13
N VAL A 193 9.00 11.22 0.30
CA VAL A 193 9.42 12.57 0.71
C VAL A 193 9.35 13.54 -0.47
N GLU A 194 9.78 13.14 -1.67
CA GLU A 194 9.68 14.01 -2.85
C GLU A 194 8.22 14.37 -3.15
N CYS A 195 7.31 13.39 -3.07
CA CYS A 195 5.89 13.62 -3.26
C CYS A 195 5.32 14.58 -2.20
N LEU A 196 5.71 14.42 -0.94
CA LEU A 196 5.31 15.32 0.13
C LEU A 196 5.73 16.78 -0.18
N LEU A 197 6.98 16.99 -0.57
CA LEU A 197 7.51 18.31 -0.91
C LEU A 197 6.71 18.98 -2.04
N ARG A 198 6.28 18.22 -3.07
CA ARG A 198 5.47 18.75 -4.17
C ARG A 198 4.06 19.19 -3.77
N THR A 199 3.56 18.72 -2.63
CA THR A 199 2.23 19.09 -2.13
C THR A 199 2.25 20.33 -1.23
N MET A 200 3.42 20.74 -0.71
CA MET A 200 3.51 21.74 0.37
C MET A 200 2.94 23.10 -0.02
N THR A 201 3.25 23.61 -1.22
CA THR A 201 2.90 24.97 -1.67
C THR A 201 1.42 25.14 -2.05
N VAL A 202 0.74 24.05 -2.40
CA VAL A 202 -0.66 24.06 -2.90
C VAL A 202 -1.66 23.49 -1.91
N ASP A 203 -1.24 23.28 -0.65
CA ASP A 203 -2.00 22.55 0.36
C ASP A 203 -2.48 21.18 -0.16
N GLY A 204 -1.63 20.48 -0.92
CA GLY A 204 -1.96 19.19 -1.50
C GLY A 204 -1.97 18.05 -0.49
N ILE A 205 -2.40 16.88 -0.95
CA ILE A 205 -2.52 15.66 -0.14
C ILE A 205 -1.69 14.50 -0.70
N VAL A 206 -1.19 13.65 0.21
CA VAL A 206 -0.51 12.39 -0.09
C VAL A 206 -1.31 11.24 0.51
N ILE A 207 -1.67 10.29 -0.34
CA ILE A 207 -2.44 9.09 -0.02
C ILE A 207 -1.53 7.89 -0.29
N SER A 208 -1.34 7.02 0.70
CA SER A 208 -0.62 5.76 0.55
C SER A 208 -1.52 4.56 0.83
N THR A 209 -1.48 3.55 -0.03
CA THR A 209 -2.27 2.31 0.13
C THR A 209 -1.40 1.09 -0.12
N PHE A 210 -0.95 0.42 0.95
CA PHE A 210 -0.04 -0.72 0.81
C PHE A 210 -0.22 -1.78 1.90
N THR A 211 0.39 -2.93 1.65
CA THR A 211 0.54 -3.99 2.66
C THR A 211 2.03 -4.03 3.03
N PRO A 212 2.41 -3.98 4.32
CA PRO A 212 3.80 -3.82 4.74
C PRO A 212 4.58 -5.15 4.63
N LEU A 213 4.80 -5.62 3.41
CA LEU A 213 5.48 -6.87 3.16
C LEU A 213 6.99 -6.77 3.44
N ALA A 214 7.56 -5.57 3.36
CA ALA A 214 8.96 -5.28 3.70
C ALA A 214 9.18 -5.02 5.21
N GLY A 215 8.15 -5.23 6.06
CA GLY A 215 8.30 -5.13 7.52
C GLY A 215 8.32 -3.70 8.01
N LEU A 216 9.29 -3.39 8.87
CA LEU A 216 9.52 -2.05 9.42
C LEU A 216 10.46 -1.25 8.51
N SER A 217 10.05 -1.04 7.25
CA SER A 217 10.76 -0.13 6.36
C SER A 217 10.75 1.30 6.90
N GLU A 218 11.62 2.16 6.37
CA GLU A 218 11.65 3.57 6.79
C GLU A 218 10.32 4.28 6.49
N THR A 219 9.66 3.94 5.38
CA THR A 219 8.32 4.45 5.05
C THR A 219 7.30 4.00 6.09
N VAL A 220 7.29 2.72 6.47
CA VAL A 220 6.40 2.19 7.52
C VAL A 220 6.66 2.87 8.87
N LEU A 221 7.92 2.98 9.27
CA LEU A 221 8.32 3.66 10.51
C LEU A 221 7.94 5.14 10.50
N SER A 222 7.90 5.79 9.34
CA SER A 222 7.43 7.17 9.21
C SER A 222 5.93 7.35 9.52
N PHE A 223 5.14 6.28 9.46
CA PHE A 223 3.74 6.20 9.88
C PHE A 223 3.53 5.46 11.20
N LEU A 224 4.56 4.79 11.73
CA LEU A 224 4.57 4.08 13.00
C LEU A 224 5.82 4.45 13.80
N PRO A 225 5.87 5.65 14.40
CA PRO A 225 7.01 6.07 15.21
C PRO A 225 7.25 5.06 16.35
N GLY A 226 8.46 4.50 16.43
CA GLY A 226 8.80 3.46 17.41
C GLY A 226 8.28 2.06 17.09
N GLY A 227 7.70 1.84 15.91
CA GLY A 227 7.15 0.53 15.49
C GLY A 227 5.86 0.14 16.21
N GLU A 228 5.30 1.03 17.03
CA GLU A 228 4.08 0.76 17.79
C GLU A 228 2.84 1.12 16.96
N ILE A 229 1.93 0.16 16.81
CA ILE A 229 0.61 0.39 16.22
C ILE A 229 -0.23 1.18 17.24
N LYS A 230 -0.01 2.48 17.27
CA LYS A 230 -0.92 3.44 17.89
C LYS A 230 -1.77 4.04 16.78
N PRO A 231 -3.10 4.18 16.96
CA PRO A 231 -3.85 5.00 16.04
C PRO A 231 -3.25 6.40 16.12
N LEU A 232 -2.60 6.84 15.03
CA LEU A 232 -2.09 8.19 14.92
C LEU A 232 -3.29 9.14 14.84
N ILE A 233 -3.79 9.52 16.00
CA ILE A 233 -4.84 10.54 16.17
C ILE A 233 -4.17 11.90 16.48
N GLU A 234 -2.95 11.87 17.01
CA GLU A 234 -2.12 13.04 17.30
C GLU A 234 -0.87 13.03 16.40
N GLY A 235 -0.76 14.03 15.51
CA GLY A 235 0.32 14.17 14.53
C GLY A 235 -0.15 14.79 13.22
N GLU A 236 0.78 15.01 12.29
CA GLU A 236 0.51 15.54 10.94
C GLU A 236 0.02 14.44 9.97
N LYS A 237 0.25 13.17 10.32
CA LYS A 237 -0.09 11.98 9.52
C LYS A 237 -1.21 11.17 10.14
N PHE A 238 -2.03 10.57 9.30
CA PHE A 238 -3.06 9.61 9.69
C PHE A 238 -2.73 8.21 9.17
N LEU A 239 -2.80 7.22 10.06
CA LEU A 239 -2.65 5.82 9.72
C LEU A 239 -3.92 5.07 10.10
N ILE A 240 -4.43 4.25 9.18
CA ILE A 240 -5.47 3.29 9.48
C ILE A 240 -5.11 1.91 8.98
N MET A 241 -5.43 0.91 9.80
CA MET A 241 -5.27 -0.50 9.45
C MET A 241 -6.63 -1.14 9.17
N ALA A 242 -6.64 -2.00 8.15
CA ALA A 242 -7.81 -2.81 7.78
C ALA A 242 -7.39 -4.25 7.52
N THR A 243 -8.21 -5.17 8.02
CA THR A 243 -8.02 -6.62 7.95
C THR A 243 -9.06 -7.25 7.02
N TRP A 244 -8.99 -8.57 6.81
CA TRP A 244 -10.05 -9.28 6.10
C TRP A 244 -11.43 -9.17 6.76
N ASP A 245 -11.51 -8.91 8.06
CA ASP A 245 -12.79 -8.72 8.76
C ASP A 245 -13.42 -7.35 8.51
N ASP A 246 -12.63 -6.39 8.05
CA ASP A 246 -13.09 -5.07 7.61
C ASP A 246 -13.50 -5.05 6.12
N ALA A 247 -13.51 -6.22 5.44
CA ALA A 247 -13.80 -6.36 4.02
C ALA A 247 -15.09 -7.20 3.78
N PRO A 248 -16.26 -6.57 3.69
CA PRO A 248 -17.57 -7.25 3.54
C PRO A 248 -17.71 -8.12 2.28
N HIS A 249 -16.90 -7.88 1.27
CA HIS A 249 -16.87 -8.65 0.03
C HIS A 249 -16.06 -9.95 0.13
N LEU A 250 -15.36 -10.20 1.24
CA LEU A 250 -14.65 -11.45 1.48
C LEU A 250 -15.51 -12.41 2.29
N THR A 251 -15.84 -13.54 1.67
CA THR A 251 -16.53 -14.64 2.36
C THR A 251 -15.58 -15.39 3.29
N ARG A 252 -16.13 -16.08 4.30
CA ARG A 252 -15.33 -16.92 5.20
C ARG A 252 -14.55 -18.00 4.45
N ALA A 253 -15.17 -18.66 3.49
CA ALA A 253 -14.51 -19.68 2.66
C ALA A 253 -13.29 -19.12 1.91
N GLN A 254 -13.40 -17.91 1.34
CA GLN A 254 -12.26 -17.25 0.68
C GLN A 254 -11.15 -16.88 1.67
N LYS A 255 -11.50 -16.46 2.90
CA LYS A 255 -10.51 -16.18 3.94
C LYS A 255 -9.76 -17.46 4.34
N ASP A 256 -10.47 -18.56 4.55
CA ASP A 256 -9.89 -19.84 4.93
C ASP A 256 -8.98 -20.40 3.83
N GLU A 257 -9.40 -20.32 2.56
CA GLU A 257 -8.61 -20.70 1.39
C GLU A 257 -7.32 -19.87 1.28
N LEU A 258 -7.43 -18.54 1.38
CA LEU A 258 -6.28 -17.64 1.35
C LEU A 258 -5.32 -17.92 2.52
N TRP A 259 -5.85 -18.15 3.72
CA TRP A 259 -5.05 -18.45 4.90
C TRP A 259 -4.23 -19.73 4.73
N ALA A 260 -4.86 -20.78 4.20
CA ALA A 260 -4.20 -22.06 3.94
C ALA A 260 -3.09 -21.92 2.89
N ALA A 261 -3.31 -21.10 1.85
CA ALA A 261 -2.34 -20.88 0.78
C ALA A 261 -1.16 -19.96 1.15
N ILE A 262 -1.33 -19.07 2.13
CA ILE A 262 -0.28 -18.12 2.54
C ILE A 262 0.71 -18.81 3.49
N PRO A 263 2.03 -18.73 3.23
CA PRO A 263 3.06 -19.24 4.14
C PRO A 263 2.92 -18.62 5.55
N PRO A 264 3.10 -19.38 6.64
CA PRO A 264 2.89 -18.91 8.01
C PRO A 264 3.55 -17.55 8.31
N TYR A 265 4.80 -17.39 7.88
CA TYR A 265 5.57 -16.16 8.08
C TYR A 265 5.03 -14.95 7.31
N GLN A 266 4.09 -15.07 6.35
CA GLN A 266 3.48 -13.92 5.67
C GLN A 266 2.04 -13.64 6.10
N ARG A 267 1.45 -14.53 6.92
CA ARG A 267 0.00 -14.49 7.23
C ARG A 267 -0.42 -13.20 7.92
N GLU A 268 0.31 -12.76 8.94
CA GLU A 268 -0.04 -11.55 9.68
C GLU A 268 -0.01 -10.29 8.80
N ALA A 269 1.05 -10.11 8.00
CA ALA A 269 1.15 -8.99 7.07
C ALA A 269 0.04 -9.03 6.01
N ARG A 270 -0.20 -10.20 5.39
CA ARG A 270 -1.18 -10.33 4.30
C ARG A 270 -2.64 -10.34 4.74
N ALA A 271 -2.95 -10.84 5.95
CA ALA A 271 -4.33 -10.97 6.44
C ALA A 271 -4.75 -9.81 7.36
N LYS A 272 -3.79 -9.17 8.04
CA LYS A 272 -4.06 -8.09 9.00
C LYS A 272 -3.35 -6.76 8.68
N GLY A 273 -2.41 -6.74 7.74
CA GLY A 273 -1.63 -5.54 7.42
C GLY A 273 -0.61 -5.18 8.51
N ILE A 274 -0.26 -6.11 9.40
CA ILE A 274 0.67 -5.88 10.51
C ILE A 274 2.10 -6.04 9.98
N PRO A 275 2.97 -5.01 10.08
CA PRO A 275 4.37 -5.13 9.71
C PRO A 275 5.04 -6.14 10.65
N GLN A 276 5.81 -7.05 10.09
CA GLN A 276 6.57 -8.00 10.90
C GLN A 276 7.93 -7.42 11.26
N LEU A 277 8.27 -7.50 12.56
CA LEU A 277 9.65 -7.38 13.01
C LEU A 277 10.47 -8.48 12.35
N GLY A 278 11.49 -8.08 11.58
CA GLY A 278 12.36 -9.03 10.88
C GLY A 278 12.00 -9.30 9.41
N SER A 279 11.03 -8.61 8.79
CA SER A 279 10.95 -8.65 7.33
C SER A 279 12.14 -7.86 6.74
N GLY A 280 12.94 -8.56 5.94
CA GLY A 280 14.33 -8.22 5.61
C GLY A 280 15.36 -9.17 6.24
N ALA A 281 14.95 -10.08 7.13
CA ALA A 281 15.83 -11.13 7.65
C ALA A 281 16.27 -12.03 6.48
N ILE A 282 17.60 -12.14 6.32
CA ILE A 282 18.22 -13.10 5.41
C ILE A 282 17.75 -14.54 5.74
N TYR A 283 17.36 -14.79 7.01
CA TYR A 283 16.89 -16.07 7.51
C TYR A 283 15.43 -15.98 7.97
N PRO A 284 14.46 -16.51 7.19
CA PRO A 284 13.04 -16.47 7.50
C PRO A 284 12.61 -17.61 8.43
N ILE A 285 13.34 -17.81 9.53
CA ILE A 285 13.04 -18.86 10.52
C ILE A 285 12.43 -18.18 11.76
N PRO A 286 11.22 -18.59 12.20
CA PRO A 286 10.63 -18.07 13.43
C PRO A 286 11.59 -18.26 14.61
N GLU A 287 11.73 -17.25 15.47
CA GLU A 287 12.56 -17.36 16.68
C GLU A 287 12.09 -18.52 17.58
N SER A 288 10.79 -18.82 17.59
CA SER A 288 10.23 -19.98 18.31
C SER A 288 10.80 -21.32 17.88
N ASP A 289 11.32 -21.42 16.66
CA ASP A 289 11.84 -22.66 16.09
C ASP A 289 13.34 -22.85 16.40
N ILE A 290 14.01 -21.79 16.89
CA ILE A 290 15.47 -21.78 17.15
C ILE A 290 15.83 -21.38 18.59
N ILE A 291 14.87 -20.85 19.37
CA ILE A 291 15.05 -20.53 20.78
C ILE A 291 14.50 -21.67 21.63
N ILE A 292 15.34 -22.15 22.55
CA ILE A 292 14.97 -23.13 23.57
C ILE A 292 15.18 -22.55 24.96
N PRO A 293 14.54 -23.10 26.01
CA PRO A 293 14.88 -22.77 27.39
C PRO A 293 16.37 -23.01 27.67
N ASP A 294 16.95 -22.21 28.57
CA ASP A 294 18.35 -22.35 28.95
C ASP A 294 18.66 -23.77 29.44
N ILE A 295 19.72 -24.35 28.88
CA ILE A 295 20.25 -25.66 29.28
C ILE A 295 21.62 -25.49 29.92
N GLN A 296 21.95 -26.40 30.84
CA GLN A 296 23.31 -26.49 31.35
C GLN A 296 24.21 -27.08 30.26
N ILE A 297 25.15 -26.29 29.76
CA ILE A 297 26.10 -26.70 28.72
C ILE A 297 27.15 -27.64 29.32
N PRO A 298 27.24 -28.91 28.89
CA PRO A 298 28.25 -29.84 29.39
C PRO A 298 29.69 -29.35 29.16
N GLU A 299 30.59 -29.68 30.09
CA GLU A 299 31.98 -29.22 30.03
C GLU A 299 32.75 -29.80 28.84
N HIS A 300 32.38 -30.99 28.37
CA HIS A 300 33.05 -31.69 27.26
C HIS A 300 32.64 -31.17 25.88
N TRP A 301 31.60 -30.33 25.78
CA TRP A 301 31.19 -29.74 24.52
C TRP A 301 32.24 -28.75 24.02
N THR A 302 32.49 -28.78 22.70
CA THR A 302 33.47 -27.88 22.10
C THR A 302 32.92 -26.46 22.09
N ARG A 303 33.67 -25.50 22.64
CA ARG A 303 33.27 -24.10 22.71
C ARG A 303 33.91 -23.30 21.58
N GLY A 304 33.14 -22.38 21.02
CA GLY A 304 33.57 -21.48 19.96
C GLY A 304 33.16 -20.04 20.25
N LEU A 305 33.87 -19.11 19.61
CA LEU A 305 33.53 -17.69 19.64
C LEU A 305 33.51 -17.17 18.21
N SER A 306 32.49 -16.38 17.88
CA SER A 306 32.43 -15.59 16.66
C SER A 306 32.48 -14.12 17.03
N MET A 307 33.19 -13.31 16.25
CA MET A 307 33.28 -11.89 16.49
C MET A 307 33.15 -11.13 15.18
N ASP A 308 32.29 -10.12 15.18
CA ASP A 308 32.15 -9.14 14.13
C ASP A 308 32.49 -7.76 14.70
N VAL A 309 33.62 -7.21 14.27
CA VAL A 309 34.20 -6.00 14.85
C VAL A 309 33.76 -4.78 14.05
N GLY A 310 33.11 -3.84 14.74
CA GLY A 310 32.73 -2.56 14.16
C GLY A 310 32.95 -1.42 15.14
N TRP A 311 33.49 -0.30 14.64
CA TRP A 311 33.76 0.90 15.44
C TRP A 311 32.52 1.41 16.20
N LYS A 312 31.38 1.45 15.51
CA LYS A 312 30.12 1.84 16.12
C LYS A 312 29.49 0.72 16.93
N ARG A 313 29.71 -0.54 16.56
CA ARG A 313 29.05 -1.75 17.09
C ARG A 313 29.95 -2.98 16.89
N THR A 314 30.42 -3.58 17.98
CA THR A 314 31.06 -4.90 17.99
C THR A 314 30.09 -5.93 18.55
N SER A 315 29.96 -7.06 17.85
CA SER A 315 29.12 -8.19 18.25
C SER A 315 29.98 -9.43 18.46
N VAL A 316 29.76 -10.13 19.57
CA VAL A 316 30.39 -11.41 19.89
C VAL A 316 29.31 -12.45 20.15
N GLY A 317 29.44 -13.61 19.52
CA GLY A 317 28.63 -14.79 19.79
C GLY A 317 29.46 -15.85 20.51
N LEU A 318 28.92 -16.40 21.59
CA LEU A 318 29.47 -17.57 22.28
C LEU A 318 28.70 -18.81 21.82
N TRP A 319 29.43 -19.87 21.51
CA TRP A 319 28.87 -21.08 20.90
C TRP A 319 29.33 -22.33 21.62
N ALA A 320 28.47 -23.35 21.65
CA ALA A 320 28.80 -24.69 22.13
C ALA A 320 28.27 -25.75 21.15
N LEU A 321 29.16 -26.64 20.70
CA LEU A 321 28.84 -27.72 19.77
C LEU A 321 28.58 -29.02 20.53
N ASP A 322 27.36 -29.50 20.41
CA ASP A 322 26.97 -30.87 20.75
C ASP A 322 27.25 -31.76 19.54
N LYS A 323 28.34 -32.55 19.62
CA LYS A 323 28.76 -33.44 18.53
C LYS A 323 27.90 -34.69 18.43
N ASP A 324 27.24 -35.09 19.51
CA ASP A 324 26.45 -36.32 19.53
C ASP A 324 25.13 -36.13 18.76
N ASN A 325 24.56 -34.93 18.83
CA ASN A 325 23.33 -34.56 18.13
C ASN A 325 23.56 -33.68 16.89
N ASP A 326 24.80 -33.28 16.62
CA ASP A 326 25.20 -32.35 15.54
C ASP A 326 24.46 -31.00 15.62
N ILE A 327 24.43 -30.40 16.81
CA ILE A 327 23.73 -29.13 17.08
C ILE A 327 24.71 -28.11 17.63
N LEU A 328 24.73 -26.92 17.01
CA LEU A 328 25.49 -25.77 17.49
C LEU A 328 24.56 -24.80 18.25
N TYR A 329 24.76 -24.70 19.56
CA TYR A 329 23.99 -23.80 20.42
C TYR A 329 24.70 -22.45 20.54
N ARG A 330 23.94 -21.36 20.45
CA ARG A 330 24.40 -20.03 20.87
C ARG A 330 24.13 -19.87 22.36
N THR A 331 25.18 -19.78 23.16
CA THR A 331 25.09 -19.82 24.63
C THR A 331 25.20 -18.45 25.28
N GLY A 332 25.57 -17.44 24.49
CA GLY A 332 25.63 -16.07 24.94
C GLY A 332 25.94 -15.12 23.81
N GLU A 333 25.68 -13.85 24.06
CA GLU A 333 26.03 -12.77 23.17
C GLU A 333 26.57 -11.58 23.96
N HIS A 334 27.51 -10.87 23.34
CA HIS A 334 27.97 -9.58 23.83
C HIS A 334 27.84 -8.55 22.72
N TYR A 335 27.24 -7.42 23.03
CA TYR A 335 26.96 -6.36 22.07
C TYR A 335 27.32 -5.01 22.67
N ARG A 336 28.29 -4.31 22.08
CA ARG A 336 28.75 -3.01 22.59
C ARG A 336 29.27 -2.09 21.49
N GLY A 337 28.99 -0.80 21.61
CA GLY A 337 29.44 0.25 20.69
C GLY A 337 30.34 1.27 21.37
N GLU A 338 31.19 1.94 20.57
CA GLU A 338 32.00 3.09 20.98
C GLU A 338 32.94 2.83 22.17
N GLU A 339 33.36 1.58 22.38
CA GLU A 339 34.35 1.27 23.39
C GLU A 339 35.77 1.44 22.81
N PRO A 340 36.58 2.37 23.33
CA PRO A 340 37.96 2.51 22.90
C PRO A 340 38.73 1.23 23.27
N PRO A 341 39.52 0.65 22.35
CA PRO A 341 40.28 -0.55 22.63
C PRO A 341 41.23 -0.29 23.80
N ARG A 342 41.02 -1.00 24.92
CA ARG A 342 41.97 -0.99 26.03
C ARG A 342 43.03 -2.04 25.74
N PRO A 343 44.29 -1.67 25.48
CA PRO A 343 45.36 -2.64 25.50
C PRO A 343 45.43 -3.23 26.91
N THR A 344 45.26 -4.54 27.03
CA THR A 344 45.60 -5.27 28.25
C THR A 344 47.12 -5.28 28.38
N THR A 345 47.68 -4.25 29.01
CA THR A 345 48.98 -4.38 29.65
C THR A 345 48.76 -5.16 30.94
N THR A 346 48.93 -6.47 30.88
CA THR A 346 49.17 -7.26 32.08
C THR A 346 50.66 -7.10 32.43
N PRO A 347 51.02 -6.80 33.69
CA PRO A 347 52.43 -6.78 34.13
C PRO A 347 53.11 -8.14 34.03
#